data_AF-A0A357MMC8-F1
#
_entry.id   AF-A0A357MMC8-F1
#
_cell.length_a   1.000
_cell.length_b   1.000
_cell.length_c   1.000
_cell.angle_alpha   90.00
_cell.angle_beta   90.00
_cell.angle_gamma   90.00
#
_symmetry.space_group_name_H-M   'P 1'
#
loop_
_entity.id
_entity.type
_entity.pdbx_description
1 polymer ?
#
loop_
_entity_poly.entity_id
_entity_poly.type
_entity_poly.pdbx_seq_one_letter_code
_entity_poly.pdbx_strand_id
1 'polypeptide(L)'
;MTISVGVDVGGTFTDFLMLDSETGTFATAKVPTTVNDRAEGFLQGLAELGVSPDRVGWLVHGTTAGTNAVLERNGARCGLITTQGFGDVLELGRRTRPNAYGLSGNFEPLIERRFRREVTERVDAQGR
;
A
#
# COMPACT_ATOMS: atom_id res chain seq x y z
N MET A 1 -12.23 -26.47 3.52
CA MET A 1 -12.69 -25.18 2.97
C MET A 1 -12.04 -25.03 1.61
N THR A 2 -12.82 -25.06 0.54
CA THR A 2 -12.35 -25.24 -0.85
C THR A 2 -12.55 -23.99 -1.71
N ILE A 3 -13.17 -22.96 -1.13
CA ILE A 3 -13.38 -21.67 -1.74
C ILE A 3 -12.15 -20.79 -1.51
N SER A 4 -11.58 -20.29 -2.60
CA SER A 4 -10.56 -19.25 -2.61
C SER A 4 -11.16 -17.95 -3.13
N VAL A 5 -10.89 -16.84 -2.46
CA VAL A 5 -11.36 -15.51 -2.87
C VAL A 5 -10.16 -14.61 -3.12
N GLY A 6 -10.10 -14.00 -4.30
CA GLY A 6 -9.25 -12.85 -4.59
C GLY A 6 -10.09 -11.57 -4.52
N VAL A 7 -9.56 -10.53 -3.89
CA VAL A 7 -10.18 -9.20 -3.86
C VAL A 7 -9.15 -8.15 -4.26
N ASP A 8 -9.58 -7.18 -5.07
CA ASP A 8 -8.81 -5.97 -5.38
C ASP A 8 -9.62 -4.73 -4.99
N VAL A 9 -9.22 -4.10 -3.88
CA VAL A 9 -9.85 -2.88 -3.36
C VAL A 9 -9.23 -1.66 -4.04
N GLY A 10 -9.96 -1.13 -5.03
CA GLY A 10 -9.67 0.13 -5.70
C GLY A 10 -10.24 1.35 -4.96
N GLY A 11 -10.05 2.55 -5.53
CA GLY A 11 -10.63 3.79 -5.01
C GLY A 11 -12.14 3.92 -5.25
N THR A 12 -12.63 3.38 -6.37
CA THR A 12 -14.04 3.52 -6.79
C THR A 12 -14.82 2.22 -6.61
N PHE A 13 -14.22 1.09 -7.00
CA PHE A 13 -14.83 -0.22 -6.94
C PHE A 13 -13.89 -1.22 -6.26
N THR A 14 -14.49 -2.23 -5.66
CA THR A 14 -13.81 -3.42 -5.16
C THR A 14 -14.21 -4.60 -6.03
N ASP A 15 -13.22 -5.22 -6.66
CA ASP A 15 -13.38 -6.34 -7.59
C ASP A 15 -13.11 -7.66 -6.87
N PHE A 16 -13.94 -8.67 -7.12
CA PHE A 16 -13.82 -10.00 -6.51
C PHE A 16 -13.74 -11.10 -7.56
N LEU A 17 -12.96 -12.13 -7.24
CA LEU A 17 -12.93 -13.41 -7.92
C LEU A 17 -13.05 -14.52 -6.88
N MET A 18 -14.05 -15.37 -7.01
CA MET A 18 -14.18 -16.61 -6.25
C MET A 18 -13.83 -17.79 -7.14
N LEU A 19 -13.11 -18.76 -6.57
CA LEU A 19 -12.85 -20.07 -7.17
C LEU A 19 -13.19 -21.16 -6.16
N ASP A 20 -14.07 -22.09 -6.54
CA ASP A 20 -14.29 -23.33 -5.83
C ASP A 20 -13.42 -24.43 -6.42
N SER A 21 -12.41 -24.85 -5.65
CA SER A 21 -11.44 -25.88 -6.09
C SER A 21 -12.02 -27.28 -6.17
N GLU A 22 -13.17 -27.58 -5.53
CA GLU A 22 -13.83 -28.89 -5.67
C GLU A 22 -14.61 -29.00 -6.98
N THR A 23 -15.33 -27.95 -7.33
CA THR A 23 -16.20 -27.95 -8.51
C THR A 23 -15.54 -27.36 -9.76
N GLY A 24 -14.43 -26.64 -9.59
CA GLY A 24 -13.78 -25.87 -10.64
C GLY A 24 -14.57 -24.62 -11.08
N THR A 25 -15.62 -24.25 -10.34
CA THR A 25 -16.46 -23.11 -10.68
C THR A 25 -15.85 -21.81 -10.20
N PHE A 26 -16.09 -20.72 -10.95
CA PHE A 26 -15.67 -19.39 -10.55
C PHE A 26 -16.82 -18.40 -10.70
N ALA A 27 -16.79 -17.35 -9.88
CA ALA A 27 -17.72 -16.24 -9.94
C ALA A 27 -16.99 -14.92 -9.67
N THR A 28 -17.55 -13.82 -10.16
CA THR A 28 -17.01 -12.48 -9.95
C THR A 28 -18.07 -11.56 -9.40
N ALA A 29 -17.68 -10.60 -8.58
CA ALA A 29 -18.53 -9.51 -8.11
C ALA A 29 -17.77 -8.19 -8.20
N LYS A 30 -18.53 -7.10 -8.32
CA LYS A 30 -17.95 -5.75 -8.37
C LYS A 30 -18.88 -4.81 -7.62
N VAL A 31 -18.44 -4.40 -6.45
CA VAL A 31 -19.19 -3.50 -5.55
C VAL A 31 -18.52 -2.13 -5.47
N PRO A 32 -19.27 -1.04 -5.23
CA PRO A 32 -18.67 0.24 -4.90
C PRO A 32 -17.73 0.12 -3.69
N THR A 33 -16.58 0.81 -3.71
CA THR A 33 -15.67 0.84 -2.56
C THR A 33 -16.24 1.69 -1.44
N THR A 34 -16.43 1.08 -0.27
CA THR A 34 -16.77 1.82 0.96
C THR A 34 -15.51 2.42 1.58
N VAL A 35 -15.17 3.65 1.20
CA VAL A 35 -13.88 4.29 1.57
C VAL A 35 -13.72 4.46 3.10
N ASN A 36 -14.80 4.78 3.80
CA ASN A 36 -14.80 5.01 5.25
C ASN A 36 -14.74 3.71 6.06
N ASP A 37 -15.26 2.61 5.51
CA ASP A 37 -15.19 1.28 6.10
C ASP A 37 -15.08 0.22 5.00
N ARG A 38 -13.83 -0.14 4.68
CA ARG A 38 -13.55 -1.14 3.64
C ARG A 38 -14.01 -2.55 4.01
N ALA A 39 -14.23 -2.83 5.30
CA ALA A 39 -14.73 -4.13 5.73
C ALA A 39 -16.20 -4.32 5.32
N GLU A 40 -17.00 -3.26 5.35
CA GLU A 40 -18.39 -3.28 4.87
C GLU A 40 -18.45 -3.64 3.37
N GLY A 41 -17.67 -2.94 2.54
CA GLY A 41 -17.59 -3.24 1.11
C GLY A 41 -17.09 -4.67 0.83
N PHE A 42 -16.17 -5.16 1.66
CA PHE A 42 -15.70 -6.55 1.58
C PHE A 42 -16.83 -7.58 1.82
N LEU A 43 -17.60 -7.38 2.88
CA LEU A 43 -18.72 -8.27 3.23
C LEU A 43 -19.84 -8.21 2.19
N GLN A 44 -20.11 -7.03 1.63
CA GLN A 44 -21.08 -6.89 0.54
C GLN A 44 -20.66 -7.68 -0.71
N GLY A 45 -19.38 -7.62 -1.10
CA GLY A 45 -18.86 -8.39 -2.24
C GLY A 45 -18.94 -9.90 -2.04
N LEU A 46 -18.67 -10.39 -0.83
CA LEU A 46 -18.87 -11.82 -0.50
C LEU A 46 -20.36 -12.22 -0.58
N ALA A 47 -21.27 -11.35 -0.13
CA ALA A 47 -22.70 -11.59 -0.22
C ALA A 47 -23.19 -11.63 -1.68
N GLU A 48 -22.70 -10.74 -2.57
CA GLU A 48 -23.00 -10.78 -4.00
C GLU A 48 -22.51 -12.05 -4.69
N LEU A 49 -21.37 -12.61 -4.23
CA LEU A 49 -20.88 -13.91 -4.68
C LEU A 49 -21.67 -15.11 -4.11
N GLY A 50 -22.57 -14.88 -3.16
CA GLY A 50 -23.28 -15.95 -2.45
C GLY A 50 -22.38 -16.79 -1.55
N VAL A 51 -21.23 -16.25 -1.12
CA VAL A 51 -20.23 -16.96 -0.33
C VAL A 51 -20.32 -16.53 1.12
N SER A 52 -20.58 -17.50 2.02
CA SER A 52 -20.49 -17.25 3.45
C SER A 52 -19.02 -17.14 3.90
N PRO A 53 -18.64 -16.17 4.76
CA PRO A 53 -17.24 -15.98 5.18
C PRO A 53 -16.57 -17.22 5.77
N ASP A 54 -17.30 -18.07 6.49
CA ASP A 54 -16.80 -19.34 7.06
C ASP A 54 -16.42 -20.39 6.01
N ARG A 55 -16.85 -20.22 4.75
CA ARG A 55 -16.53 -21.12 3.64
C ARG A 55 -15.21 -20.77 2.96
N VAL A 56 -14.70 -19.56 3.17
CA VAL A 56 -13.46 -19.05 2.56
C VAL A 56 -12.27 -19.73 3.23
N GLY A 57 -11.62 -20.63 2.51
CA GLY A 57 -10.40 -21.32 2.97
C GLY A 57 -9.12 -20.53 2.69
N TRP A 58 -9.16 -19.67 1.67
CA TRP A 58 -8.03 -18.86 1.26
C TRP A 58 -8.50 -17.50 0.76
N LEU A 59 -7.82 -16.43 1.21
CA LEU A 59 -8.12 -15.06 0.81
C LEU A 59 -6.83 -14.38 0.32
N VAL A 60 -6.88 -13.83 -0.90
CA VAL A 60 -5.84 -12.95 -1.44
C VAL A 60 -6.41 -11.54 -1.49
N HIS A 61 -5.86 -10.63 -0.68
CA HIS A 61 -6.34 -9.25 -0.58
C HIS A 61 -5.33 -8.29 -1.22
N GLY A 62 -5.66 -7.79 -2.40
CA GLY A 62 -5.01 -6.68 -3.07
C GLY A 62 -5.71 -5.36 -2.76
N THR A 63 -4.95 -4.29 -2.59
CA THR A 63 -5.53 -2.94 -2.45
C THR A 63 -4.57 -1.87 -2.95
N THR A 64 -5.16 -0.81 -3.50
CA THR A 64 -4.43 0.40 -3.90
C THR A 64 -4.29 1.43 -2.78
N ALA A 65 -4.87 1.19 -1.60
CA ALA A 65 -4.91 2.17 -0.50
C ALA A 65 -3.51 2.63 -0.05
N GLY A 66 -2.56 1.70 0.08
CA GLY A 66 -1.18 2.03 0.47
C GLY A 66 -0.45 2.87 -0.56
N THR A 67 -0.58 2.53 -1.85
CA THR A 67 0.04 3.28 -2.95
C THR A 67 -0.56 4.67 -3.06
N ASN A 68 -1.89 4.79 -2.98
CA ASN A 68 -2.58 6.09 -3.03
C ASN A 68 -2.21 6.97 -1.84
N ALA A 69 -2.08 6.42 -0.63
CA ALA A 69 -1.62 7.18 0.53
C ALA A 69 -0.23 7.81 0.31
N VAL A 70 0.69 7.12 -0.39
CA VAL A 70 2.00 7.67 -0.75
C VAL A 70 1.90 8.73 -1.84
N LEU A 71 1.13 8.47 -2.90
CA LEU A 71 0.96 9.40 -4.03
C LEU A 71 0.26 10.70 -3.60
N GLU A 72 -0.77 10.59 -2.78
CA GLU A 72 -1.56 11.72 -2.26
C GLU A 72 -0.90 12.39 -1.04
N ARG A 73 0.23 11.84 -0.56
CA ARG A 73 0.89 12.24 0.69
C ARG A 73 -0.07 12.25 1.89
N ASN A 74 -1.07 11.38 1.86
CA ASN A 74 -2.09 11.24 2.89
C ASN A 74 -1.68 10.15 3.88
N GLY A 75 -0.61 10.42 4.63
CA GLY A 75 -0.06 9.52 5.63
C GLY A 75 -0.02 10.14 7.03
N ALA A 76 0.44 9.35 8.00
CA ALA A 76 0.72 9.87 9.34
C ALA A 76 1.85 10.91 9.31
N ARG A 77 1.82 11.84 10.26
CA ARG A 77 2.97 12.73 10.51
C ARG A 77 4.13 11.91 11.08
N CYS A 78 5.24 11.88 10.34
CA CYS A 78 6.43 11.11 10.70
C CYS A 78 7.63 12.01 11.02
N GLY A 79 8.55 11.50 11.84
CA GLY A 79 9.89 12.05 12.03
C GLY A 79 10.95 11.07 11.54
N LEU A 80 12.14 11.57 11.20
CA LEU A 80 13.27 10.74 10.76
C LEU A 80 14.44 10.91 11.73
N ILE A 81 15.00 9.79 12.19
CA ILE A 81 16.28 9.78 12.90
C ILE A 81 17.33 9.20 11.98
N THR A 82 18.41 9.94 11.76
CA THR A 82 19.56 9.49 10.95
C THR A 82 20.84 9.59 11.76
N THR A 83 21.88 8.91 11.30
CA THR A 83 23.25 9.16 11.77
C THR A 83 23.67 10.60 11.47
N GLN A 84 24.53 11.17 12.30
CA GLN A 84 25.09 12.51 12.11
C GLN A 84 25.70 12.72 10.72
N GLY A 85 25.34 13.83 10.06
CA GLY A 85 25.73 14.14 8.69
C GLY A 85 24.86 13.52 7.59
N PHE A 86 23.79 12.79 7.93
CA PHE A 86 22.88 12.13 6.98
C PHE A 86 21.45 12.69 7.01
N GLY A 87 21.21 13.80 7.72
CA GLY A 87 19.87 14.38 7.88
C GLY A 87 19.22 14.85 6.58
N ASP A 88 20.02 15.12 5.55
CA ASP A 88 19.60 15.60 4.23
C ASP A 88 19.47 14.49 3.17
N VAL A 89 19.56 13.21 3.59
CA VAL A 89 19.52 12.07 2.65
C VAL A 89 18.24 12.02 1.82
N LEU A 90 17.11 12.52 2.36
CA LEU A 90 15.86 12.57 1.60
C LEU A 90 15.90 13.66 0.51
N GLU A 91 16.41 14.87 0.77
CA GLU A 91 16.54 15.92 -0.26
C GLU A 91 17.53 15.51 -1.35
N LEU A 92 18.65 14.91 -0.96
CA LEU A 92 19.67 14.45 -1.91
C LEU A 92 19.14 13.31 -2.78
N GLY A 93 18.29 12.45 -2.21
CA GLY A 93 17.77 11.26 -2.88
C GLY A 93 18.89 10.34 -3.37
N ARG A 94 18.58 9.49 -4.35
CA ARG A 94 19.56 8.60 -5.02
C ARG A 94 19.65 8.88 -6.51
N ARG A 95 19.62 10.16 -6.89
CA ARG A 95 19.47 10.60 -8.30
C ARG A 95 18.17 10.13 -8.95
N THR A 96 17.11 9.97 -8.15
CA THR A 96 15.76 9.74 -8.68
C THR A 96 15.41 10.90 -9.61
N ARG A 97 15.01 10.59 -10.84
CA ARG A 97 14.61 11.59 -11.86
C ARG A 97 13.11 11.47 -12.10
N PRO A 98 12.27 12.29 -11.43
CA PRO A 98 10.83 12.29 -11.68
C PRO A 98 10.50 12.60 -13.14
N ASN A 99 11.27 13.51 -13.74
CA ASN A 99 11.25 13.77 -15.18
C ASN A 99 12.51 13.16 -15.80
N ALA A 100 12.33 12.26 -16.77
CA ALA A 100 13.45 11.59 -17.43
C ALA A 100 14.39 12.56 -18.18
N TYR A 101 13.85 13.70 -18.61
CA TYR A 101 14.55 14.74 -19.36
C TYR A 101 14.57 16.07 -18.59
N GLY A 102 15.62 16.85 -18.78
CA GLY A 102 15.85 18.12 -18.10
C GLY A 102 17.16 18.13 -17.32
N LEU A 103 17.71 19.33 -17.12
CA LEU A 103 18.95 19.55 -16.36
C LEU A 103 18.70 19.90 -14.88
N SER A 104 17.45 20.23 -14.53
CA SER A 104 17.02 20.60 -13.19
C SER A 104 15.74 19.87 -12.80
N GLY A 105 15.49 19.77 -11.49
CA GLY A 105 14.30 19.18 -10.93
C GLY A 105 14.20 19.51 -9.44
N ASN A 106 12.98 19.49 -8.93
CA ASN A 106 12.70 19.66 -7.50
C ASN A 106 12.21 18.33 -6.95
N PHE A 107 12.64 18.01 -5.73
CA PHE A 107 12.15 16.87 -4.97
C PHE A 107 11.61 17.35 -3.64
N GLU A 108 10.35 17.05 -3.37
CA GLU A 108 9.74 17.31 -2.08
C GLU A 108 9.88 16.04 -1.22
N PRO A 109 10.67 16.06 -0.13
CA PRO A 109 10.83 14.88 0.72
C PRO A 109 9.53 14.54 1.46
N LEU A 110 9.35 13.27 1.83
CA LEU A 110 8.18 12.81 2.61
C LEU A 110 8.16 13.38 4.04
N ILE A 111 9.33 13.60 4.63
CA ILE A 111 9.47 14.14 5.99
C ILE A 111 10.21 15.47 5.88
N GLU A 112 9.60 16.56 6.35
CA GLU A 112 10.24 17.88 6.30
C GLU A 112 11.51 17.93 7.16
N ARG A 113 12.50 18.74 6.74
CA ARG A 113 13.79 18.88 7.42
C ARG A 113 13.70 19.17 8.93
N ARG A 114 12.70 19.96 9.35
CA ARG A 114 12.45 20.31 10.76
C ARG A 114 12.08 19.13 11.65
N PHE A 115 11.55 18.05 11.06
CA PHE A 115 11.16 16.81 11.76
C PHE A 115 12.25 15.73 11.70
N ARG A 116 13.46 16.10 11.31
CA ARG A 116 14.60 15.19 11.24
C ARG A 116 15.60 15.48 12.33
N ARG A 117 16.10 14.43 12.96
CA ARG A 117 17.08 14.52 14.04
C ARG A 117 18.25 13.61 13.73
N GLU A 118 19.43 14.09 14.08
CA GLU A 118 20.66 13.36 13.90
C GLU A 118 21.14 12.82 15.24
N VAL A 119 21.68 11.60 15.24
CA VAL A 119 22.31 10.98 16.40
C VAL A 119 23.80 10.75 16.13
N THR A 120 24.63 11.00 17.14
CA THR A 120 26.07 10.73 17.07
C THR A 120 26.30 9.23 17.20
N GLU A 121 26.51 8.59 16.07
CA GLU A 121 26.69 7.15 15.89
C GLU A 121 27.48 6.94 14.58
N ARG A 122 28.11 5.78 14.38
CA ARG A 122 28.63 5.35 13.08
C ARG A 122 28.89 3.84 13.09
N VAL A 123 28.43 3.15 12.04
CA VAL A 123 28.84 1.79 11.68
C VAL A 123 29.44 1.78 10.26
N ASP A 124 30.57 1.11 10.07
CA ASP A 124 31.24 0.95 8.77
C ASP A 124 30.62 -0.16 7.90
N ALA A 125 31.12 -0.33 6.67
CA ALA A 125 30.61 -1.35 5.75
C ALA A 125 30.89 -2.80 6.19
N GLN A 126 31.75 -2.99 7.20
CA GLN A 126 32.06 -4.27 7.83
C GLN A 126 31.21 -4.51 9.09
N GLY A 127 30.34 -3.57 9.47
CA GLY A 127 29.48 -3.68 10.64
C GLY A 127 30.18 -3.31 11.95
N ARG A 128 31.30 -2.57 11.90
CA ARG A 128 32.05 -2.11 13.07
C ARG A 128 31.72 -0.67 13.45
#